data_AF-A0A2I1C6J4-F1
#
_entry.id   AF-A0A2I1C6J4-F1
#
_cell.length_a   1.000
_cell.length_b   1.000
_cell.length_c   1.000
_cell.angle_alpha   90.00
_cell.angle_beta   90.00
_cell.angle_gamma   90.00
#
_symmetry.space_group_name_H-M   'P 1'
#
loop_
_entity.id
_entity.type
_entity.pdbx_description
1 polymer ?
#
loop_
_entity_poly.entity_id
_entity_poly.type
_entity_poly.pdbx_seq_one_letter_code
_entity_poly.pdbx_strand_id
1 'polypeptide(L)'
;MTEEERVLHRNELSLLSPTTGRAIQQARSSALEALHNHSFYKYDNERVPLSRRDTDASAASLSWKKRIRHFTWAFFTLSMSTGGIANALYNVPYKFRGLETIGIVVFLFNIALYIIIWCILLLRFYLHPYTFKLSLTHPTESLFVPASIVSFGTILINISQYGPEATGPWLSYAVGVLFWIDAALAVIFSAGIYLLLWSTQTFTIAQMTPIWIFPAYPMLIIGPHAGILSAKLEPSRALPIIIGGTTIQGIGFLVSLTVYSAAYRLQSDERNVAVGWWISRLQLIHPPRELLSFHPQDLRLDVNDLHF
;
A
#
# COMPACT_ATOMS: atom_id res chain seq x y z
N MET A 1 20.05 69.64 19.36
CA MET A 1 18.70 69.22 19.77
C MET A 1 17.98 70.46 20.29
N THR A 2 17.28 71.12 19.37
CA THR A 2 16.71 72.48 19.47
C THR A 2 15.29 72.45 20.04
N GLU A 3 14.83 73.61 20.54
CA GLU A 3 13.56 73.83 21.26
C GLU A 3 12.27 73.27 20.58
N GLU A 4 12.31 72.90 19.30
CA GLU A 4 11.19 72.27 18.57
C GLU A 4 10.96 70.79 18.91
N GLU A 5 11.96 70.04 19.39
CA GLU A 5 11.76 68.61 19.75
C GLU A 5 11.05 68.43 21.11
N ARG A 6 10.97 69.48 21.94
CA ARG A 6 10.24 69.42 23.22
C ARG A 6 8.72 69.64 23.08
N VAL A 7 8.27 70.21 21.97
CA VAL A 7 6.84 70.50 21.73
C VAL A 7 6.14 69.29 21.09
N LEU A 8 6.83 68.53 20.23
CA LEU A 8 6.28 67.30 19.63
C LEU A 8 6.14 66.17 20.66
N HIS A 9 7.10 66.02 21.58
CA HIS A 9 7.07 64.98 22.60
C HIS A 9 6.00 65.19 23.69
N ARG A 10 5.46 66.41 23.81
CA ARG A 10 4.39 66.76 24.75
C ARG A 10 2.99 66.45 24.20
N ASN A 11 2.83 66.37 22.88
CA ASN A 11 1.53 66.08 22.23
C ASN A 11 1.25 64.58 22.06
N GLU A 12 2.26 63.69 22.14
CA GLU A 12 2.00 62.24 22.11
C GLU A 12 1.56 61.68 23.47
N LEU A 13 1.90 62.35 24.58
CA LEU A 13 1.49 61.91 25.92
C LEU A 13 0.06 62.32 26.33
N SER A 14 -0.65 63.10 25.51
CA SER A 14 -2.01 63.59 25.81
C SER A 14 -3.14 62.81 25.12
N LEU A 15 -2.83 61.77 24.33
CA LEU A 15 -3.82 60.94 23.62
C LEU A 15 -4.18 59.61 24.29
N LEU A 16 -3.63 59.32 25.47
CA LEU A 16 -4.08 58.17 26.27
C LEU A 16 -5.32 58.56 27.08
N SER A 17 -6.47 58.44 26.44
CA SER A 17 -7.77 58.48 27.10
C SER A 17 -7.83 57.51 28.31
N PRO A 18 -8.56 57.88 29.39
CA PRO A 18 -8.63 57.10 30.64
C PRO A 18 -9.32 55.72 30.49
N THR A 19 -9.75 55.36 29.27
CA THR A 19 -10.42 54.10 28.93
C THR A 19 -9.43 52.96 28.66
N THR A 20 -8.22 53.23 28.15
CA THR A 20 -7.26 52.17 27.78
C THR A 20 -6.57 51.54 29.00
N GLY A 21 -6.31 52.32 30.05
CA GLY A 21 -5.74 51.82 31.31
C GLY A 21 -6.69 50.88 32.06
N ARG A 22 -8.01 51.16 32.04
CA ARG A 22 -9.02 50.31 32.67
C ARG A 22 -9.19 48.96 31.95
N ALA A 23 -9.14 48.95 30.62
CA ALA A 23 -9.25 47.71 29.82
C ALA A 23 -8.05 46.76 30.05
N ILE A 24 -6.84 47.31 30.14
CA ILE A 24 -5.62 46.51 30.42
C ILE A 24 -5.64 46.00 31.87
N GLN A 25 -6.15 46.79 32.82
CA GLN A 25 -6.26 46.39 34.22
C GLN A 25 -7.36 45.32 34.43
N GLN A 26 -8.48 45.40 33.70
CA GLN A 26 -9.53 44.38 33.67
C GLN A 26 -9.09 43.07 32.99
N ALA A 27 -8.34 43.15 31.89
CA ALA A 27 -7.78 41.97 31.22
C ALA A 27 -6.75 41.26 32.10
N ARG A 28 -5.97 42.03 32.88
CA ARG A 28 -4.97 41.50 33.80
C ARG A 28 -5.59 40.89 35.07
N SER A 29 -6.68 41.46 35.58
CA SER A 29 -7.43 40.86 36.70
C SER A 29 -8.16 39.58 36.29
N SER A 30 -8.75 39.54 35.09
CA SER A 30 -9.43 38.34 34.57
C SER A 30 -8.44 37.23 34.18
N ALA A 31 -7.23 37.55 33.70
CA ALA A 31 -6.16 36.58 33.50
C ALA A 31 -5.61 36.03 34.83
N LEU A 32 -5.51 36.86 35.88
CA LEU A 32 -5.12 36.41 37.23
C LEU A 32 -6.20 35.55 37.90
N GLU A 33 -7.48 35.86 37.68
CA GLU A 33 -8.61 35.02 38.12
C GLU A 33 -8.61 33.67 37.41
N ALA A 34 -8.33 33.64 36.10
CA ALA A 34 -8.19 32.41 35.31
C ALA A 34 -6.99 31.55 35.75
N LEU A 35 -5.90 32.18 36.22
CA LEU A 35 -4.74 31.47 36.79
C LEU A 35 -5.00 30.95 38.20
N HIS A 36 -5.79 31.67 39.02
CA HIS A 36 -6.17 31.21 40.36
C HIS A 36 -7.16 30.04 40.31
N ASN A 37 -8.10 30.05 39.34
CA ASN A 37 -9.09 28.99 39.17
C ASN A 37 -8.52 27.69 38.55
N HIS A 38 -7.29 27.70 38.04
CA HIS A 38 -6.67 26.54 37.40
C HIS A 38 -5.94 25.58 38.36
N SER A 39 -6.11 25.77 39.67
CA SER A 39 -5.36 25.05 40.70
C SER A 39 -6.14 23.95 41.45
N PHE A 40 -7.28 23.47 40.91
CA PHE A 40 -8.01 22.33 41.50
C PHE A 40 -8.56 21.34 40.47
N TYR A 41 -7.69 20.79 39.62
CA TYR A 41 -7.83 19.39 39.22
C TYR A 41 -6.67 18.60 39.80
N LYS A 42 -6.90 18.18 41.03
CA LYS A 42 -6.14 17.16 41.74
C LYS A 42 -6.02 15.94 40.82
N TYR A 43 -4.80 15.65 40.39
CA TYR A 43 -4.46 14.38 39.76
C TYR A 43 -4.53 13.31 40.86
N ASP A 44 -5.74 12.82 41.15
CA ASP A 44 -5.92 11.66 42.02
C ASP A 44 -5.28 10.46 41.30
N ASN A 45 -4.17 10.01 41.87
CA ASN A 45 -3.45 8.81 41.50
C ASN A 45 -4.22 7.58 42.00
N GLU A 46 -5.52 7.50 41.70
CA GLU A 46 -6.24 6.25 41.74
C GLU A 46 -5.87 5.48 40.47
N ARG A 47 -5.08 4.42 40.65
CA ARG A 47 -4.95 3.36 39.66
C ARG A 47 -6.33 2.77 39.43
N VAL A 48 -7.13 3.37 38.56
CA VAL A 48 -8.24 2.68 37.91
C VAL A 48 -7.57 1.54 37.16
N PRO A 49 -7.78 0.26 37.57
CA PRO A 49 -7.30 -0.82 36.76
C PRO A 49 -8.13 -0.75 35.50
N LEU A 50 -7.56 -0.20 34.42
CA LEU A 50 -8.03 -0.44 33.07
C LEU A 50 -8.06 -1.96 32.93
N SER A 51 -9.25 -2.51 33.15
CA SER A 51 -9.57 -3.90 32.98
C SER A 51 -9.18 -4.26 31.56
N ARG A 52 -7.99 -4.84 31.44
CA ARG A 52 -7.45 -5.40 30.20
C ARG A 52 -8.38 -6.47 29.60
N ARG A 53 -9.45 -6.84 30.30
CA ARG A 53 -10.51 -7.75 29.83
C ARG A 53 -11.50 -7.10 28.85
N ASP A 54 -11.70 -5.78 28.88
CA ASP A 54 -12.75 -5.16 28.05
C ASP A 54 -12.29 -4.83 26.61
N THR A 55 -10.99 -4.61 26.41
CA THR A 55 -10.39 -4.45 25.07
C THR A 55 -10.29 -5.79 24.33
N ASP A 56 -10.07 -6.89 25.06
CA ASP A 56 -9.97 -8.24 24.49
C ASP A 56 -11.36 -8.84 24.19
N ALA A 57 -12.40 -8.45 24.93
CA ALA A 57 -13.78 -8.88 24.70
C ALA A 57 -14.43 -8.21 23.47
N SER A 58 -14.04 -6.97 23.15
CA SER A 58 -14.54 -6.24 21.96
C SER A 58 -13.94 -6.76 20.64
N ALA A 59 -12.71 -7.31 20.69
CA ALA A 59 -12.09 -7.97 19.54
C ALA A 59 -12.81 -9.29 19.15
N ALA A 60 -13.48 -9.93 20.11
CA ALA A 60 -14.14 -11.23 19.92
C ALA A 60 -15.49 -11.15 19.19
N SER A 61 -16.14 -9.98 19.10
CA SER A 61 -17.49 -9.84 18.50
C SER A 61 -17.60 -8.80 17.38
N LEU A 62 -16.50 -8.50 16.67
CA LEU A 62 -16.61 -7.77 15.41
C LEU A 62 -17.43 -8.60 14.41
N SER A 63 -18.69 -8.22 14.23
CA SER A 63 -19.62 -8.79 13.24
C SER A 63 -18.90 -9.02 11.91
N TRP A 64 -19.09 -10.20 11.30
CA TRP A 64 -18.47 -10.58 10.02
C TRP A 64 -18.55 -9.49 8.94
N LYS A 65 -19.62 -8.68 8.95
CA LYS A 65 -19.80 -7.51 8.09
C LYS A 65 -18.71 -6.43 8.27
N LYS A 66 -18.22 -6.19 9.50
CA LYS A 66 -17.10 -5.28 9.78
C LYS A 66 -15.75 -5.86 9.37
N ARG A 67 -15.58 -7.18 9.39
CA ARG A 67 -14.34 -7.85 8.94
C ARG A 67 -14.17 -7.77 7.43
N ILE A 68 -15.25 -7.97 6.66
CA ILE A 68 -15.24 -7.87 5.19
C ILE A 68 -14.86 -6.45 4.70
N ARG A 69 -15.11 -5.41 5.51
CA ARG A 69 -14.72 -4.02 5.19
C ARG A 69 -13.21 -3.82 5.08
N HIS A 70 -12.42 -4.61 5.81
CA HIS A 70 -10.95 -4.52 5.82
C HIS A 70 -10.28 -5.42 4.79
N PHE A 71 -11.06 -6.15 3.99
CA PHE A 71 -10.53 -7.05 2.98
C PHE A 71 -10.15 -6.26 1.71
N THR A 72 -8.85 -6.17 1.43
CA THR A 72 -8.29 -5.36 0.33
C THR A 72 -7.67 -6.23 -0.77
N TRP A 73 -7.27 -5.58 -1.86
CA TRP A 73 -6.52 -6.22 -2.95
C TRP A 73 -5.19 -6.87 -2.50
N ALA A 74 -4.63 -6.44 -1.37
CA ALA A 74 -3.39 -7.00 -0.83
C ALA A 74 -3.50 -8.49 -0.46
N PHE A 75 -4.70 -9.01 -0.18
CA PHE A 75 -4.87 -10.43 0.15
C PHE A 75 -4.53 -11.37 -1.01
N PHE A 76 -4.55 -10.88 -2.26
CA PHE A 76 -4.06 -11.66 -3.41
C PHE A 76 -2.58 -12.02 -3.31
N THR A 77 -1.79 -11.28 -2.53
CA THR A 77 -0.38 -11.62 -2.29
C THR A 77 -0.21 -12.98 -1.61
N LEU A 78 -1.20 -13.44 -0.83
CA LEU A 78 -1.21 -14.78 -0.25
C LEU A 78 -1.32 -15.86 -1.33
N SER A 79 -2.20 -15.67 -2.32
CA SER A 79 -2.33 -16.58 -3.46
C SER A 79 -1.07 -16.53 -4.34
N MET A 80 -0.56 -15.34 -4.62
CA MET A 80 0.71 -15.17 -5.34
C MET A 80 1.86 -15.93 -4.66
N SER A 81 2.03 -15.78 -3.34
CA SER A 81 3.08 -16.47 -2.57
C SER A 81 2.89 -17.99 -2.58
N THR A 82 1.66 -18.47 -2.35
CA THR A 82 1.34 -19.90 -2.37
C THR A 82 1.62 -20.52 -3.75
N GLY A 83 1.25 -19.81 -4.83
CA GLY A 83 1.57 -20.23 -6.19
C GLY A 83 3.07 -20.22 -6.49
N GLY A 84 3.82 -19.28 -5.92
CA GLY A 84 5.28 -19.25 -5.98
C GLY A 84 5.93 -20.44 -5.27
N ILE A 85 5.39 -20.86 -4.12
CA ILE A 85 5.83 -22.07 -3.41
C ILE A 85 5.56 -23.31 -4.27
N ALA A 86 4.39 -23.44 -4.87
CA ALA A 86 4.09 -24.55 -5.79
C ALA A 86 5.05 -24.61 -6.98
N ASN A 87 5.36 -23.45 -7.58
CA ASN A 87 6.33 -23.36 -8.68
C ASN A 87 7.75 -23.73 -8.21
N ALA A 88 8.17 -23.28 -7.02
CA ALA A 88 9.47 -23.62 -6.46
C ALA A 88 9.61 -25.13 -6.21
N LEU A 89 8.57 -25.76 -5.63
CA LEU A 89 8.53 -27.21 -5.40
C LEU A 89 8.69 -28.02 -6.69
N TYR A 90 8.13 -27.54 -7.80
CA TYR A 90 8.24 -28.21 -9.11
C TYR A 90 9.68 -28.23 -9.65
N ASN A 91 10.43 -27.14 -9.40
CA ASN A 91 11.78 -26.93 -9.93
C ASN A 91 12.89 -27.55 -9.07
N VAL A 92 12.57 -28.15 -7.92
CA VAL A 92 13.55 -28.83 -7.07
C VAL A 92 14.15 -30.04 -7.82
N PRO A 93 15.50 -30.17 -7.89
CA PRO A 93 16.15 -31.25 -8.64
C PRO A 93 15.97 -32.64 -8.02
N TYR A 94 15.82 -32.72 -6.69
CA TYR A 94 15.58 -33.98 -5.96
C TYR A 94 14.10 -34.37 -5.99
N LYS A 95 13.65 -34.99 -7.09
CA LYS A 95 12.26 -35.43 -7.24
C LYS A 95 12.04 -36.80 -6.60
N PHE A 96 11.21 -36.83 -5.56
CA PHE A 96 10.61 -38.06 -5.03
C PHE A 96 9.09 -37.94 -5.10
N ARG A 97 8.38 -39.07 -5.15
CA ARG A 97 6.93 -39.12 -5.40
C ARG A 97 6.09 -38.30 -4.39
N GLY A 98 6.58 -38.15 -3.16
CA GLY A 98 5.94 -37.31 -2.14
C GLY A 98 6.06 -35.81 -2.44
N LEU A 99 7.14 -35.36 -3.08
CA LEU A 99 7.34 -33.95 -3.42
C LEU A 99 6.33 -33.47 -4.47
N GLU A 100 6.09 -34.29 -5.49
CA GLU A 100 5.09 -34.03 -6.52
C GLU A 100 3.69 -33.95 -5.91
N THR A 101 3.36 -34.87 -5.01
CA THR A 101 2.07 -34.88 -4.30
C THR A 101 1.87 -33.61 -3.47
N ILE A 102 2.91 -33.17 -2.74
CA ILE A 102 2.87 -31.92 -1.99
C ILE A 102 2.68 -30.72 -2.93
N GLY A 103 3.40 -30.70 -4.06
CA GLY A 103 3.26 -29.65 -5.09
C GLY A 103 1.83 -29.54 -5.61
N ILE A 104 1.19 -30.67 -5.93
CA ILE A 104 -0.21 -30.72 -6.39
C ILE A 104 -1.17 -30.23 -5.29
N VAL A 105 -0.98 -30.64 -4.04
CA VAL A 105 -1.82 -30.18 -2.91
C VAL A 105 -1.71 -28.67 -2.73
N VAL A 106 -0.50 -28.11 -2.76
CA VAL A 106 -0.28 -26.66 -2.65
C VAL A 106 -0.87 -25.92 -3.85
N PHE A 107 -0.77 -26.48 -5.06
CA PHE A 107 -1.40 -25.94 -6.25
C PHE A 107 -2.93 -25.88 -6.16
N LEU A 108 -3.58 -26.99 -5.76
CA LEU A 108 -5.04 -27.02 -5.57
C LEU A 108 -5.49 -26.07 -4.46
N PHE A 109 -4.72 -26.02 -3.37
CA PHE A 109 -4.95 -25.06 -2.29
C PHE A 109 -4.83 -23.61 -2.78
N ASN A 110 -3.88 -23.31 -3.67
CA ASN A 110 -3.74 -21.98 -4.26
C ASN A 110 -4.97 -21.58 -5.09
N ILE A 111 -5.53 -22.50 -5.89
CA ILE A 111 -6.78 -22.25 -6.64
C ILE A 111 -7.93 -21.96 -5.67
N ALA A 112 -8.07 -22.78 -4.61
CA ALA A 112 -9.11 -22.59 -3.61
C ALA A 112 -8.96 -21.23 -2.90
N LEU A 113 -7.74 -20.86 -2.50
CA LEU A 113 -7.45 -19.56 -1.91
C LEU A 113 -7.83 -18.41 -2.85
N TYR A 114 -7.45 -18.50 -4.12
CA TYR A 114 -7.76 -17.47 -5.12
C TYR A 114 -9.26 -17.25 -5.28
N ILE A 115 -10.04 -18.34 -5.35
CA ILE A 115 -11.50 -18.27 -5.44
C ILE A 115 -12.09 -17.67 -4.15
N ILE A 116 -11.63 -18.08 -2.97
CA ILE A 116 -12.10 -17.55 -1.69
C ILE A 116 -11.83 -16.04 -1.60
N ILE A 117 -10.65 -15.58 -1.99
CA ILE A 117 -10.28 -14.16 -1.99
C ILE A 117 -11.21 -13.39 -2.93
N TRP A 118 -11.45 -13.88 -4.15
CA TRP A 118 -12.41 -13.27 -5.07
C TRP A 118 -13.84 -13.24 -4.52
N CYS A 119 -14.33 -14.33 -3.92
CA CYS A 119 -15.66 -14.38 -3.32
C CYS A 119 -15.83 -13.32 -2.23
N ILE A 120 -14.83 -13.17 -1.35
CA ILE A 120 -14.87 -12.15 -0.28
C ILE A 120 -14.79 -10.73 -0.86
N LEU A 121 -13.96 -10.52 -1.88
CA LEU A 121 -13.80 -9.21 -2.52
C LEU A 121 -15.05 -8.80 -3.32
N LEU A 122 -15.64 -9.72 -4.07
CA LEU A 122 -16.92 -9.49 -4.77
C LEU A 122 -18.05 -9.26 -3.77
N LEU A 123 -18.07 -9.97 -2.65
CA LEU A 123 -19.02 -9.73 -1.57
C LEU A 123 -18.85 -8.31 -0.98
N ARG A 124 -17.61 -7.83 -0.80
CA ARG A 124 -17.32 -6.45 -0.37
C ARG A 124 -17.90 -5.44 -1.36
N PHE A 125 -17.70 -5.65 -2.67
CA PHE A 125 -18.21 -4.73 -3.70
C PHE A 125 -19.73 -4.81 -3.88
N TYR A 126 -20.34 -5.98 -3.69
CA TYR A 126 -21.79 -6.14 -3.71
C TYR A 126 -22.46 -5.40 -2.55
N LEU A 127 -21.90 -5.50 -1.33
CA LEU A 127 -22.44 -4.83 -0.15
C LEU A 127 -22.18 -3.32 -0.16
N HIS A 128 -21.09 -2.86 -0.78
CA HIS A 128 -20.67 -1.47 -0.80
C HIS A 128 -20.11 -1.05 -2.18
N PRO A 129 -20.95 -0.83 -3.21
CA PRO A 129 -20.49 -0.57 -4.59
C PRO A 129 -19.64 0.69 -4.73
N TYR A 130 -19.82 1.68 -3.85
CA TYR A 130 -18.99 2.89 -3.81
C TYR A 130 -17.51 2.59 -3.48
N THR A 131 -17.22 1.50 -2.76
CA THR A 131 -15.86 1.16 -2.34
C THR A 131 -14.97 0.66 -3.49
N PHE A 132 -15.54 0.20 -4.61
CA PHE A 132 -14.76 -0.25 -5.76
C PHE A 132 -13.92 0.89 -6.36
N LYS A 133 -14.57 1.99 -6.74
CA LYS A 133 -13.88 3.16 -7.29
C LYS A 133 -12.88 3.73 -6.29
N LEU A 134 -13.27 3.81 -5.02
CA LEU A 134 -12.40 4.30 -3.95
C LEU A 134 -11.13 3.43 -3.81
N SER A 135 -11.25 2.10 -3.90
CA SER A 135 -10.11 1.18 -3.83
C SER A 135 -9.14 1.34 -5.01
N LEU A 136 -9.64 1.67 -6.19
CA LEU A 136 -8.80 1.93 -7.38
C LEU A 136 -8.10 3.29 -7.31
N THR A 137 -8.72 4.29 -6.67
CA THR A 137 -8.12 5.63 -6.52
C THR A 137 -7.24 5.77 -5.28
N HIS A 138 -7.31 4.83 -4.34
CA HIS A 138 -6.56 4.93 -3.09
C HIS A 138 -5.05 4.67 -3.34
N PRO A 139 -4.16 5.57 -2.91
CA PRO A 139 -2.73 5.58 -3.26
C PRO A 139 -1.99 4.27 -3.01
N THR A 140 -2.34 3.56 -1.93
CA THR A 140 -1.69 2.32 -1.53
C THR A 140 -2.50 1.08 -1.86
N GLU A 141 -3.82 1.19 -2.00
CA GLU A 141 -4.68 0.02 -2.26
C GLU A 141 -4.68 -0.33 -3.75
N SER A 142 -4.61 0.70 -4.61
CA SER A 142 -4.56 0.57 -6.07
C SER A 142 -3.33 -0.20 -6.57
N LEU A 143 -2.19 -0.04 -5.89
CA LEU A 143 -0.94 -0.73 -6.18
C LEU A 143 -1.04 -2.25 -6.05
N PHE A 144 -2.00 -2.76 -5.27
CA PHE A 144 -2.25 -4.19 -5.12
C PHE A 144 -3.30 -4.74 -6.08
N VAL A 145 -4.01 -3.91 -6.85
CA VAL A 145 -4.98 -4.40 -7.86
C VAL A 145 -4.31 -5.35 -8.87
N PRO A 146 -3.10 -5.04 -9.38
CA PRO A 146 -2.36 -5.94 -10.27
C PRO A 146 -2.01 -7.30 -9.62
N ALA A 147 -1.96 -7.40 -8.30
CA ALA A 147 -1.71 -8.66 -7.58
C ALA A 147 -2.73 -9.75 -7.91
N SER A 148 -3.97 -9.36 -8.21
CA SER A 148 -5.02 -10.29 -8.66
C SER A 148 -4.68 -10.95 -9.99
N ILE A 149 -4.06 -10.20 -10.91
CA ILE A 149 -3.60 -10.67 -12.22
C ILE A 149 -2.33 -11.51 -12.05
N VAL A 150 -1.38 -11.08 -11.21
CA VAL A 150 -0.18 -11.89 -10.91
C VAL A 150 -0.57 -13.26 -10.34
N SER A 151 -1.54 -13.29 -9.43
CA SER A 151 -2.03 -14.54 -8.85
C SER A 151 -2.66 -15.45 -9.91
N PHE A 152 -3.43 -14.88 -10.85
CA PHE A 152 -3.98 -15.60 -11.99
C PHE A 152 -2.88 -16.21 -12.87
N GLY A 153 -1.90 -15.39 -13.30
CA GLY A 153 -0.76 -15.88 -14.09
C GLY A 153 0.05 -16.95 -13.36
N THR A 154 0.23 -16.82 -12.04
CA THR A 154 0.91 -17.84 -11.22
C THR A 154 0.14 -19.15 -11.19
N ILE A 155 -1.19 -19.11 -11.13
CA ILE A 155 -2.03 -20.30 -11.22
C ILE A 155 -1.89 -20.94 -12.61
N LEU A 156 -1.88 -20.15 -13.69
CA LEU A 156 -1.67 -20.66 -15.04
C LEU A 156 -0.29 -21.30 -15.23
N ILE A 157 0.76 -20.75 -14.62
CA ILE A 157 2.09 -21.37 -14.58
C ILE A 157 2.01 -22.74 -13.91
N ASN A 158 1.39 -22.82 -12.73
CA ASN A 158 1.25 -24.08 -12.03
C ASN A 158 0.39 -25.10 -12.80
N ILE A 159 -0.66 -24.64 -13.50
CA ILE A 159 -1.42 -25.49 -14.43
C ILE A 159 -0.51 -26.00 -15.54
N SER A 160 0.31 -25.14 -16.16
CA SER A 160 1.27 -25.56 -17.18
C SER A 160 2.27 -26.58 -16.65
N GLN A 161 2.67 -26.50 -15.37
CA GLN A 161 3.63 -27.41 -14.75
C GLN A 161 3.02 -28.77 -14.39
N TYR A 162 1.99 -28.77 -13.55
CA TYR A 162 1.41 -29.99 -12.97
C TYR A 162 0.27 -30.61 -13.80
N GLY A 163 -0.35 -29.84 -14.71
CA GLY A 163 -1.56 -30.26 -15.42
C GLY A 163 -1.37 -31.22 -16.62
N PRO A 164 -0.41 -30.97 -17.54
CA PRO A 164 -0.32 -31.72 -18.80
C PRO A 164 -0.01 -33.21 -18.65
N GLU A 165 0.65 -33.62 -17.56
CA GLU A 165 1.01 -35.02 -17.33
C GLU A 165 -0.22 -35.89 -16.94
N ALA A 166 -1.26 -35.27 -16.39
CA ALA A 166 -2.43 -35.98 -15.88
C ALA A 166 -3.72 -35.79 -16.70
N THR A 167 -3.84 -34.71 -17.50
CA THR A 167 -5.17 -34.22 -17.95
C THR A 167 -5.40 -34.22 -19.47
N GLY A 168 -4.47 -34.77 -20.27
CA GLY A 168 -4.66 -34.95 -21.72
C GLY A 168 -4.51 -33.69 -22.60
N PRO A 169 -4.61 -33.83 -23.94
CA PRO A 169 -4.17 -32.79 -24.90
C PRO A 169 -5.01 -31.50 -24.92
N TRP A 170 -6.26 -31.55 -24.47
CA TRP A 170 -7.16 -30.40 -24.46
C TRP A 170 -6.67 -29.29 -23.51
N LEU A 171 -6.03 -29.67 -22.41
CA LEU A 171 -5.54 -28.73 -21.42
C LEU A 171 -4.44 -27.84 -22.00
N SER A 172 -3.53 -28.40 -22.81
CA SER A 172 -2.48 -27.64 -23.48
C SER A 172 -3.05 -26.57 -24.43
N TYR A 173 -4.15 -26.87 -25.10
CA TYR A 173 -4.84 -25.88 -25.94
C TYR A 173 -5.50 -24.78 -25.10
N ALA A 174 -6.23 -25.17 -24.05
CA ALA A 174 -6.89 -24.22 -23.15
C ALA A 174 -5.90 -23.26 -22.49
N VAL A 175 -4.76 -23.77 -22.00
CA VAL A 175 -3.71 -22.96 -21.38
C VAL A 175 -3.05 -22.02 -22.39
N GLY A 176 -2.90 -22.44 -23.65
CA GLY A 176 -2.43 -21.57 -24.73
C GLY A 176 -3.34 -20.36 -24.97
N VAL A 177 -4.65 -20.53 -24.91
CA VAL A 177 -5.62 -19.42 -25.01
C VAL A 177 -5.59 -18.54 -23.75
N LEU A 178 -5.57 -19.18 -22.57
CA LEU A 178 -5.51 -18.47 -21.29
C LEU A 178 -4.24 -17.63 -21.15
N PHE A 179 -3.11 -18.05 -21.72
CA PHE A 179 -1.87 -17.29 -21.77
C PHE A 179 -2.07 -15.92 -22.45
N TRP A 180 -2.73 -15.87 -23.61
CA TRP A 180 -2.96 -14.59 -24.30
C TRP A 180 -3.93 -13.69 -23.56
N ILE A 181 -4.93 -14.28 -22.88
CA ILE A 181 -5.84 -13.53 -22.00
C ILE A 181 -5.07 -12.93 -20.82
N ASP A 182 -4.23 -13.71 -20.16
CA ASP A 182 -3.40 -13.26 -19.05
C ASP A 182 -2.40 -12.17 -19.50
N ALA A 183 -1.76 -12.36 -20.65
CA ALA A 183 -0.87 -11.37 -21.25
C ALA A 183 -1.57 -10.03 -21.53
N ALA A 184 -2.78 -10.06 -22.09
CA ALA A 184 -3.58 -8.86 -22.32
C ALA A 184 -3.99 -8.19 -21.01
N LEU A 185 -4.48 -8.96 -20.04
CA LEU A 185 -4.85 -8.44 -18.72
C LEU A 185 -3.65 -7.83 -17.99
N ALA A 186 -2.48 -8.47 -18.05
CA ALA A 186 -1.25 -7.98 -17.47
C ALA A 186 -0.87 -6.59 -18.00
N VAL A 187 -0.93 -6.39 -19.32
CA VAL A 187 -0.64 -5.09 -19.95
C VAL A 187 -1.70 -4.06 -19.58
N ILE A 188 -2.99 -4.40 -19.70
CA ILE A 188 -4.10 -3.47 -19.43
C ILE A 188 -4.09 -3.00 -17.98
N PHE A 189 -3.95 -3.90 -17.01
CA PHE A 189 -3.97 -3.56 -15.59
C PHE A 189 -2.70 -2.83 -15.16
N SER A 190 -1.53 -3.25 -15.66
CA SER A 190 -0.28 -2.53 -15.41
C SER A 190 -0.33 -1.10 -15.94
N ALA A 191 -0.68 -0.93 -17.22
CA ALA A 191 -0.81 0.38 -17.83
C ALA A 191 -1.90 1.23 -17.15
N GLY A 192 -3.06 0.63 -16.85
CA GLY A 192 -4.17 1.31 -16.18
C GLY A 192 -3.80 1.86 -14.81
N ILE A 193 -3.10 1.07 -13.98
CA ILE A 193 -2.65 1.53 -12.65
C ILE A 193 -1.55 2.59 -12.78
N TYR A 194 -0.58 2.43 -13.68
CA TYR A 194 0.41 3.48 -13.92
C TYR A 194 -0.25 4.78 -14.38
N LEU A 195 -1.15 4.74 -15.35
CA LEU A 195 -1.90 5.92 -15.81
C LEU A 195 -2.69 6.57 -14.67
N LEU A 196 -3.34 5.77 -13.82
CA LEU A 196 -4.07 6.28 -12.67
C LEU A 196 -3.14 6.95 -11.65
N LEU A 197 -1.98 6.36 -11.36
CA LEU A 197 -0.96 6.97 -10.48
C LEU A 197 -0.51 8.33 -11.03
N TRP A 198 -0.13 8.39 -12.31
CA TRP A 198 0.34 9.63 -12.93
C TRP A 198 -0.75 10.69 -13.11
N SER A 199 -2.02 10.29 -13.26
CA SER A 199 -3.14 11.21 -13.48
C SER A 199 -3.76 11.76 -12.19
N THR A 200 -3.72 11.01 -11.09
CA THR A 200 -4.48 11.35 -9.87
C THR A 200 -3.62 11.85 -8.72
N GLN A 201 -2.31 11.59 -8.76
CA GLN A 201 -1.41 11.92 -7.66
C GLN A 201 -0.40 12.98 -8.08
N THR A 202 -0.46 14.15 -7.46
CA THR A 202 0.63 15.14 -7.49
C THR A 202 1.75 14.61 -6.61
N PHE A 203 2.64 13.79 -7.16
CA PHE A 203 3.73 13.22 -6.39
C PHE A 203 4.79 14.26 -6.07
N THR A 204 4.92 14.61 -4.79
CA THR A 204 6.21 15.04 -4.27
C THR A 204 7.11 13.81 -4.28
N ILE A 205 8.20 13.85 -5.04
CA ILE A 205 9.15 12.74 -5.30
C ILE A 205 9.50 11.95 -4.02
N ALA A 206 9.52 12.59 -2.85
CA ALA A 206 9.80 12.00 -1.53
C ALA A 206 8.92 10.80 -1.08
N GLN A 207 7.81 10.48 -1.75
CA GLN A 207 6.88 9.41 -1.33
C GLN A 207 6.95 8.12 -2.17
N MET A 208 7.82 8.02 -3.18
CA MET A 208 7.92 6.78 -3.96
C MET A 208 8.54 5.68 -3.09
N THR A 209 7.74 4.64 -2.85
CA THR A 209 8.13 3.47 -2.06
C THR A 209 8.41 2.30 -3.02
N PRO A 210 9.19 1.28 -2.59
CA PRO A 210 9.51 0.12 -3.43
C PRO A 210 8.28 -0.59 -4.02
N ILE A 211 7.12 -0.48 -3.35
CA ILE A 211 5.85 -1.07 -3.78
C ILE A 211 5.33 -0.54 -5.13
N TRP A 212 5.92 0.52 -5.69
CA TRP A 212 5.57 1.03 -7.02
C TRP A 212 6.04 0.15 -8.17
N ILE A 213 6.87 -0.86 -7.89
CA ILE A 213 7.22 -1.91 -8.85
C ILE A 213 6.07 -2.90 -9.05
N PHE A 214 5.15 -3.00 -8.09
CA PHE A 214 4.11 -4.02 -8.05
C PHE A 214 3.18 -4.00 -9.28
N PRO A 215 2.82 -2.84 -9.86
CA PRO A 215 2.06 -2.81 -11.10
C PRO A 215 2.78 -3.38 -12.32
N ALA A 216 4.12 -3.44 -12.35
CA ALA A 216 4.88 -4.06 -13.42
C ALA A 216 4.98 -5.60 -13.30
N TYR A 217 4.74 -6.17 -12.12
CA TYR A 217 4.86 -7.61 -11.86
C TYR A 217 4.03 -8.52 -12.82
N PRO A 218 2.77 -8.20 -13.17
CA PRO A 218 2.00 -9.00 -14.11
C PRO A 218 2.72 -9.18 -15.45
N MET A 219 3.42 -8.16 -15.94
CA MET A 219 4.16 -8.25 -17.20
C MET A 219 5.43 -9.10 -17.05
N LEU A 220 6.08 -9.04 -15.88
CA LEU A 220 7.29 -9.82 -15.59
C LEU A 220 7.04 -11.33 -15.55
N ILE A 221 5.85 -11.76 -15.10
CA ILE A 221 5.53 -13.18 -14.93
C ILE A 221 5.10 -13.87 -16.25
N ILE A 222 4.69 -13.10 -17.26
CA ILE A 222 4.34 -13.63 -18.59
C ILE A 222 5.53 -14.34 -19.25
N GLY A 223 6.76 -13.81 -19.10
CA GLY A 223 7.96 -14.41 -19.69
C GLY A 223 8.26 -15.83 -19.16
N PRO A 224 8.38 -16.03 -17.84
CA PRO A 224 8.52 -17.35 -17.25
C PRO A 224 7.38 -18.31 -17.63
N HIS A 225 6.14 -17.82 -17.67
CA HIS A 225 5.01 -18.63 -18.11
C HIS A 225 5.15 -19.08 -19.56
N ALA A 226 5.53 -18.16 -20.46
CA ALA A 226 5.78 -18.45 -21.86
C ALA A 226 6.86 -19.52 -22.04
N GLY A 227 7.98 -19.43 -21.31
CA GLY A 227 9.06 -20.41 -21.39
C GLY A 227 8.65 -21.83 -20.93
N ILE A 228 7.87 -21.92 -19.85
CA ILE A 228 7.33 -23.20 -19.36
C ILE A 228 6.31 -23.77 -20.35
N LEU A 229 5.42 -22.94 -20.86
CA LEU A 229 4.35 -23.36 -21.75
C LEU A 229 4.90 -23.77 -23.13
N SER A 230 5.86 -23.03 -23.68
CA SER A 230 6.46 -23.31 -24.97
C SER A 230 7.19 -24.63 -25.02
N ALA A 231 7.80 -25.04 -23.90
CA ALA A 231 8.48 -26.34 -23.79
C ALA A 231 7.52 -27.54 -23.93
N LYS A 232 6.21 -27.31 -23.79
CA LYS A 232 5.15 -28.35 -23.85
C LYS A 232 4.31 -28.28 -25.13
N LEU A 233 4.55 -27.30 -26.00
CA LEU A 233 3.79 -27.06 -27.22
C LEU A 233 4.59 -27.42 -28.48
N GLU A 234 3.88 -27.68 -29.56
CA GLU A 234 4.49 -27.85 -30.89
C GLU A 234 5.22 -26.55 -31.30
N PRO A 235 6.38 -26.64 -32.00
CA PRO A 235 7.16 -25.47 -32.44
C PRO A 235 6.36 -24.35 -33.11
N SER A 236 5.36 -24.70 -33.92
CA SER A 236 4.49 -23.75 -34.63
C SER A 236 3.70 -22.83 -33.68
N ARG A 237 3.31 -23.32 -32.51
CA ARG A 237 2.58 -22.58 -31.47
C ARG A 237 3.49 -22.01 -30.39
N ALA A 238 4.62 -22.67 -30.14
CA ALA A 238 5.61 -22.25 -29.16
C ALA A 238 6.28 -20.91 -29.53
N LEU A 239 6.61 -20.72 -30.82
CA LEU A 239 7.32 -19.52 -31.28
C LEU A 239 6.59 -18.20 -30.96
N PRO A 240 5.30 -18.01 -31.32
CA PRO A 240 4.57 -16.79 -30.97
C PRO A 240 4.47 -16.54 -29.46
N ILE A 241 4.34 -17.60 -28.65
CA ILE A 241 4.23 -17.51 -27.19
C ILE A 241 5.55 -17.05 -26.58
N ILE A 242 6.68 -17.62 -27.01
CA ILE A 242 8.02 -17.19 -26.54
C ILE A 242 8.27 -15.75 -26.92
N ILE A 243 8.04 -15.39 -28.19
CA ILE A 243 8.29 -14.03 -28.68
C ILE A 243 7.41 -13.04 -27.91
N GLY A 244 6.09 -13.27 -27.88
CA GLY A 244 5.15 -12.40 -27.18
C GLY A 244 5.46 -12.28 -25.69
N GLY A 245 5.72 -13.41 -25.01
CA GLY A 245 6.02 -13.42 -23.59
C GLY A 245 7.34 -12.74 -23.24
N THR A 246 8.39 -12.94 -24.04
CA THR A 246 9.68 -12.28 -23.83
C THR A 246 9.58 -10.78 -24.08
N THR A 247 8.82 -10.35 -25.10
CA THR A 247 8.58 -8.92 -25.35
C THR A 247 7.84 -8.27 -24.19
N ILE A 248 6.76 -8.87 -23.70
CA ILE A 248 5.98 -8.32 -22.58
C ILE A 248 6.82 -8.30 -21.30
N GLN A 249 7.58 -9.35 -21.02
CA GLN A 249 8.52 -9.38 -19.90
C GLN A 249 9.58 -8.29 -20.02
N GLY A 250 10.14 -8.08 -21.22
CA GLY A 250 11.10 -7.03 -21.50
C GLY A 250 10.55 -5.64 -21.19
N ILE A 251 9.29 -5.36 -21.57
CA ILE A 251 8.60 -4.10 -21.23
C ILE A 251 8.46 -3.98 -19.71
N GLY A 252 7.98 -5.02 -19.03
CA GLY A 252 7.87 -5.06 -17.56
C GLY A 252 9.20 -4.81 -16.86
N PHE A 253 10.28 -5.36 -17.41
CA PHE A 253 11.64 -5.20 -16.88
C PHE A 253 12.15 -3.77 -17.04
N LEU A 254 11.98 -3.16 -18.21
CA LEU A 254 12.37 -1.77 -18.44
C LEU A 254 11.62 -0.79 -17.52
N VAL A 255 10.30 -0.99 -17.37
CA VAL A 255 9.49 -0.19 -16.44
C VAL A 255 9.97 -0.35 -15.00
N SER A 256 10.28 -1.58 -14.59
CA SER A 256 10.81 -1.88 -13.26
C SER A 256 12.15 -1.18 -12.99
N LEU A 257 13.05 -1.12 -13.99
CA LEU A 257 14.31 -0.38 -13.87
C LEU A 257 14.09 1.12 -13.69
N THR A 258 13.13 1.71 -14.39
CA THR A 258 12.80 3.14 -14.22
C THR A 258 12.29 3.42 -12.80
N VAL A 259 11.39 2.58 -12.28
CA VAL A 259 10.88 2.74 -10.91
C VAL A 259 11.98 2.50 -9.86
N TYR A 260 12.81 1.48 -10.06
CA TYR A 260 13.91 1.17 -9.15
C TYR A 260 14.95 2.29 -9.08
N SER A 261 15.32 2.88 -10.21
CA SER A 261 16.27 4.00 -10.24
C SER A 261 15.72 5.24 -9.53
N ALA A 262 14.42 5.52 -9.65
CA ALA A 262 13.75 6.59 -8.90
C ALA A 262 13.74 6.29 -7.39
N ALA A 263 13.42 5.05 -7.00
CA ALA A 263 13.43 4.64 -5.59
C ALA A 263 14.83 4.67 -4.97
N TYR A 264 15.88 4.36 -5.75
CA TYR A 264 17.27 4.44 -5.29
C TYR A 264 17.69 5.89 -5.03
N ARG A 265 17.34 6.82 -5.94
CA ARG A 265 17.61 8.26 -5.76
C ARG A 265 17.02 8.82 -4.47
N LEU A 266 15.86 8.32 -4.05
CA LEU A 266 15.22 8.71 -2.79
C LEU A 266 15.92 8.15 -1.56
N GLN A 267 16.47 6.95 -1.67
CA GLN A 267 17.22 6.32 -0.60
C GLN A 267 18.65 6.85 -0.48
N SER A 268 19.20 7.47 -1.53
CA SER A 268 20.48 8.18 -1.46
C SER A 268 20.40 9.55 -0.80
N ASP A 269 19.18 10.06 -0.57
CA ASP A 269 18.97 11.31 0.18
C ASP A 269 19.04 10.96 1.68
N GLU A 270 20.13 11.39 2.36
CA GLU A 270 20.50 10.96 3.74
C GLU A 270 19.37 11.12 4.76
N ARG A 271 18.40 12.00 4.50
CA ARG A 271 17.24 12.26 5.36
C ARG A 271 16.17 11.17 5.35
N ASN A 272 16.12 10.31 4.33
CA ASN A 272 15.06 9.31 4.11
C ASN A 272 15.53 7.86 4.25
N VAL A 273 16.83 7.60 4.40
CA VAL A 273 17.39 6.24 4.39
C VAL A 273 16.88 5.40 5.56
N ALA A 274 16.92 5.95 6.78
CA ALA A 274 16.45 5.25 7.97
C ALA A 274 14.93 5.02 7.94
N VAL A 275 14.17 5.98 7.41
CA VAL A 275 12.70 5.94 7.33
C VAL A 275 12.24 4.95 6.24
N GLY A 276 12.90 4.92 5.08
CA GLY A 276 12.59 3.98 3.99
C GLY A 276 12.85 2.52 4.35
N TRP A 277 13.95 2.25 5.06
CA TRP A 277 14.25 0.92 5.62
C TRP A 277 13.24 0.53 6.70
N TRP A 278 12.85 1.44 7.59
CA TRP A 278 11.85 1.19 8.63
C TRP A 278 10.45 0.94 8.07
N ILE A 279 10.01 1.71 7.06
CA ILE A 279 8.70 1.54 6.41
C ILE A 279 8.66 0.22 5.62
N SER A 280 9.73 -0.12 4.90
CA SER A 280 9.81 -1.41 4.18
C SER A 280 9.79 -2.59 5.15
N ARG A 281 10.39 -2.44 6.34
CA ARG A 281 10.34 -3.43 7.42
C ARG A 281 8.96 -3.52 8.09
N LEU A 282 8.27 -2.41 8.27
CA LEU A 282 6.91 -2.36 8.85
C LEU A 282 5.84 -2.94 7.91
N GLN A 283 5.94 -2.69 6.60
CA GLN A 283 5.01 -3.22 5.60
C GLN A 283 5.12 -4.74 5.42
N LEU A 284 6.28 -5.33 5.69
CA LEU A 284 6.48 -6.80 5.67
C LEU A 284 6.01 -7.50 6.95
N ILE A 285 5.95 -6.79 8.08
CA ILE A 285 5.63 -7.39 9.40
C ILE A 285 4.15 -7.19 9.76
N HIS A 286 3.49 -6.15 9.25
CA HIS A 286 2.08 -5.87 9.55
C HIS A 286 1.30 -5.40 8.29
N PRO A 287 0.23 -6.09 7.85
CA PRO A 287 -0.74 -5.48 6.93
C PRO A 287 -1.39 -4.27 7.61
N PRO A 288 -1.75 -3.20 6.88
CA PRO A 288 -2.08 -1.91 7.47
C PRO A 288 -3.34 -2.02 8.33
N ARG A 289 -3.15 -2.03 9.65
CA ARG A 289 -4.19 -1.62 10.59
C ARG A 289 -4.14 -0.10 10.67
N GLU A 290 -5.32 0.47 10.49
CA GLU A 290 -5.73 1.87 10.61
C GLU A 290 -4.72 2.82 11.29
N LEU A 291 -4.45 3.92 10.57
CA LEU A 291 -4.02 5.21 11.11
C LEU A 291 -4.94 5.61 12.27
N LEU A 292 -4.44 5.48 13.50
CA LEU A 292 -4.96 6.19 14.66
C LEU A 292 -3.90 7.22 15.08
N SER A 293 -4.37 8.46 15.17
CA SER A 293 -3.73 9.68 15.68
C SER A 293 -2.53 10.25 14.89
N PHE A 294 -2.82 11.09 13.90
CA PHE A 294 -2.03 12.31 13.71
C PHE A 294 -2.85 13.49 14.25
N HIS A 295 -2.37 14.07 15.35
CA HIS A 295 -2.92 15.27 15.95
C HIS A 295 -2.49 16.48 15.08
N PRO A 296 -3.38 17.44 14.77
CA PRO A 296 -3.02 18.61 13.96
C PRO A 296 -2.13 19.65 14.68
N GLN A 297 -1.16 19.22 15.49
CA GLN A 297 -0.25 20.11 16.23
C GLN A 297 1.24 19.97 15.86
N ASP A 298 1.65 18.95 15.12
CA ASP A 298 3.06 18.76 14.75
C ASP A 298 3.50 19.51 13.47
N LEU A 299 2.68 20.45 13.00
CA LEU A 299 3.00 21.34 11.87
C LEU A 299 3.15 22.79 12.35
N ARG A 300 4.08 23.04 13.28
CA ARG A 300 4.66 24.38 13.46
C ARG A 300 6.13 24.33 13.05
N LEU A 301 6.37 24.81 11.82
CA LEU A 301 7.66 25.36 11.43
C LEU A 301 8.01 26.47 12.42
N ASP A 302 9.13 26.32 13.11
CA ASP A 302 9.73 27.42 13.86
C ASP A 302 10.29 28.42 12.85
N VAL A 303 9.57 29.52 12.64
CA VAL A 303 9.91 30.60 11.69
C VAL A 303 10.75 31.68 12.38
N ASN A 304 11.42 31.38 13.50
CA ASN A 304 12.14 32.40 14.29
C ASN A 304 13.64 32.13 14.55
N ASP A 305 14.23 31.05 14.04
CA ASP A 305 15.68 30.80 14.19
C ASP A 305 16.50 31.19 12.95
N LEU A 306 16.33 32.44 12.50
CA LEU A 306 17.26 33.11 11.59
C LEU A 306 17.48 34.55 12.06
N HIS A 307 18.36 34.70 13.04
CA HIS A 307 19.00 35.97 13.36
C HIS A 307 20.51 35.77 13.59
N PHE A 308 21.27 36.53 12.78
CA PHE A 308 22.73 36.70 12.68
C PHE A 308 23.50 35.70 11.81
#